data_AF-A0A7C6VCR2-F1
#
_entry.id   AF-A0A7C6VCR2-F1
#
_cell.length_a   1.000
_cell.length_b   1.000
_cell.length_c   1.000
_cell.angle_alpha   90.00
_cell.angle_beta   90.00
_cell.angle_gamma   90.00
#
_symmetry.space_group_name_H-M   'P 1'
#
loop_
_entity.id
_entity.type
_entity.pdbx_description
1 polymer ?
#
loop_
_entity_poly.entity_id
_entity_poly.type
_entity_poly.pdbx_seq_one_letter_code
_entity_poly.pdbx_strand_id
1 'polypeptide(L)'
;MLKEDRISGSQAFNLLVITVMGTEILIFPSFAARGAGVDAWLVPAVALVGALLVVLAQIRLAANFPGQTVAQYSRLVLGNLPGRLVSLAYAWFFLHLAALVLRRFGGLMETVFCVKPPW
;
A
#
# COMPACT_ATOMS: atom_id res chain seq x y z
N MET A 1 -10.84 -28.26 -16.45
CA MET A 1 -9.65 -27.39 -16.59
C MET A 1 -10.07 -26.03 -16.04
N LEU A 2 -9.58 -25.66 -14.84
CA LEU A 2 -9.87 -24.35 -14.26
C LEU A 2 -9.20 -23.32 -15.16
N LYS A 3 -9.97 -22.42 -15.78
CA LYS A 3 -9.41 -21.26 -16.48
C LYS A 3 -8.49 -20.56 -15.48
N GLU A 4 -7.25 -20.31 -15.87
CA GLU A 4 -6.39 -19.42 -15.11
C GLU A 4 -7.06 -18.04 -15.10
N ASP A 5 -7.70 -17.69 -13.98
CA ASP A 5 -8.28 -16.38 -13.70
C ASP A 5 -7.16 -15.34 -13.59
N ARG A 6 -6.54 -15.03 -14.73
CA ARG A 6 -5.54 -13.98 -14.87
C ARG A 6 -6.25 -12.67 -15.12
N ILE A 7 -6.01 -11.70 -14.25
CA ILE A 7 -6.43 -10.32 -14.47
C ILE A 7 -5.63 -9.71 -15.63
N SER A 8 -6.29 -8.89 -16.46
CA SER A 8 -5.61 -8.12 -17.49
C SER A 8 -4.71 -7.04 -16.86
N GLY A 9 -3.75 -6.51 -17.63
CA GLY A 9 -2.89 -5.43 -17.15
C GLY A 9 -3.66 -4.17 -16.72
N SER A 10 -4.76 -3.85 -17.41
CA SER A 10 -5.64 -2.74 -17.03
C SER A 10 -6.45 -3.04 -15.75
N GLN A 11 -6.90 -4.27 -15.55
CA GLN A 11 -7.56 -4.69 -14.32
C GLN A 11 -6.60 -4.64 -13.13
N ALA A 12 -5.36 -5.10 -13.30
CA ALA A 12 -4.32 -5.01 -12.28
C ALA A 12 -4.00 -3.55 -11.94
N PHE A 13 -3.85 -2.69 -12.95
CA PHE A 13 -3.64 -1.26 -12.75
C PHE A 13 -4.78 -0.63 -11.96
N ASN A 14 -6.03 -0.88 -12.35
CA ASN A 14 -7.20 -0.36 -11.64
C ASN A 14 -7.28 -0.86 -10.19
N LEU A 15 -6.97 -2.13 -9.95
CA LEU A 15 -6.92 -2.68 -8.58
C LEU A 15 -5.87 -1.97 -7.74
N LEU A 16 -4.68 -1.73 -8.27
CA LEU A 16 -3.62 -0.99 -7.58
C LEU A 16 -4.06 0.44 -7.26
N VAL A 17 -4.64 1.14 -8.25
CA VAL A 17 -5.12 2.52 -8.08
C VAL A 17 -6.20 2.61 -7.00
N ILE A 18 -7.22 1.76 -7.06
CA ILE A 18 -8.32 1.76 -6.09
C ILE A 18 -7.80 1.39 -4.69
N THR A 19 -6.91 0.41 -4.59
CA THR A 19 -6.35 -0.04 -3.30
C THR A 19 -5.54 1.07 -2.63
N VAL A 20 -4.70 1.78 -3.39
CA VAL A 20 -3.86 2.86 -2.86
C VAL A 20 -4.70 4.10 -2.56
N MET A 21 -5.51 4.57 -3.51
CA MET A 21 -6.27 5.80 -3.33
C MET A 21 -7.40 5.67 -2.31
N GLY A 22 -8.05 4.50 -2.22
CA GLY A 22 -9.29 4.32 -1.47
C GLY A 22 -9.19 4.67 0.02
N THR A 23 -8.01 4.56 0.62
CA THR A 23 -7.80 4.86 2.05
C THR A 23 -6.92 6.08 2.29
N GLU A 24 -6.01 6.39 1.37
CA GLU A 24 -5.08 7.52 1.51
C GLU A 24 -5.75 8.86 1.18
N ILE A 25 -6.79 8.87 0.33
CA ILE A 25 -7.54 10.10 0.01
C ILE A 25 -8.12 10.79 1.26
N LEU A 26 -8.38 10.02 2.32
CA LEU A 26 -8.94 10.50 3.59
C LEU A 26 -7.94 11.33 4.42
N ILE A 27 -6.64 11.04 4.30
CA ILE A 27 -5.63 11.60 5.21
C ILE A 27 -4.54 12.40 4.49
N PHE A 28 -4.27 12.08 3.22
CA PHE A 28 -3.16 12.63 2.47
C PHE A 28 -3.25 14.15 2.31
N PRO A 29 -4.41 14.76 1.97
CA PRO A 29 -4.51 16.22 1.84
C PRO A 29 -4.17 16.94 3.14
N SER A 30 -4.72 16.44 4.25
CA SER A 30 -4.50 16.97 5.60
C SER A 30 -3.03 16.86 6.01
N PHE A 31 -2.39 15.73 5.69
CA PHE A 31 -0.98 15.49 5.98
C PHE A 31 -0.06 16.40 5.15
N ALA A 32 -0.31 16.49 3.84
CA ALA A 32 0.45 17.34 2.93
C ALA A 32 0.29 18.83 3.28
N ALA A 33 -0.92 19.28 3.61
CA ALA A 33 -1.19 20.66 4.03
C ALA A 33 -0.49 21.02 5.35
N ARG A 34 -0.38 20.08 6.30
CA ARG A 34 0.38 20.31 7.55
C ARG A 34 1.88 20.43 7.30
N GLY A 35 2.42 19.69 6.34
CA GLY A 35 3.86 19.68 6.04
C GLY A 35 4.32 20.81 5.12
N ALA A 36 3.51 21.17 4.12
CA ALA A 36 3.90 22.08 3.05
C ALA A 36 2.91 23.25 2.84
N GLY A 37 1.81 23.33 3.60
CA GLY A 37 0.84 24.42 3.51
C GLY A 37 0.28 24.59 2.10
N VAL A 38 0.51 25.77 1.51
CA VAL A 38 0.09 26.11 0.15
C VAL A 38 0.82 25.30 -0.92
N ASP A 39 2.02 24.79 -0.62
CA ASP A 39 2.84 23.99 -1.54
C ASP A 39 2.54 22.49 -1.43
N ALA A 40 1.48 22.10 -0.71
CA ALA A 40 1.07 20.71 -0.53
C ALA A 40 0.84 19.94 -1.85
N TRP A 41 0.51 20.66 -2.93
CA TRP A 41 0.33 20.06 -4.26
C TRP A 41 1.65 19.54 -4.87
N LEU A 42 2.82 20.03 -4.44
CA LEU A 42 4.14 19.56 -4.88
C LEU A 42 4.58 18.28 -4.16
N VAL A 43 4.05 18.01 -2.96
CA VAL A 43 4.40 16.84 -2.14
C VAL A 43 4.29 15.51 -2.93
N PRO A 44 3.19 15.20 -3.64
CA PRO A 44 3.11 13.97 -4.42
C PRO A 44 4.11 13.93 -5.59
N ALA A 45 4.44 15.07 -6.22
CA ALA A 45 5.42 15.12 -7.30
C ALA A 45 6.84 14.77 -6.81
N VAL A 46 7.22 15.26 -5.62
CA VAL A 46 8.48 14.90 -4.98
C VAL A 46 8.48 13.44 -4.53
N ALA A 47 7.38 12.98 -3.93
CA ALA A 47 7.24 11.59 -3.48
C ALA A 47 7.32 10.58 -4.64
N LEU A 48 6.86 10.98 -5.84
CA LEU A 48 6.91 10.15 -7.04
C LEU A 48 8.35 9.73 -7.39
N VAL A 49 9.35 10.61 -7.18
CA VAL A 49 10.75 10.28 -7.48
C VAL A 49 11.23 9.10 -6.63
N GLY A 50 10.93 9.12 -5.32
CA GLY A 50 11.25 8.02 -4.42
C GLY A 50 10.44 6.76 -4.74
N ALA A 51 9.15 6.91 -5.04
CA ALA A 51 8.28 5.80 -5.40
C ALA A 51 8.76 5.08 -6.67
N LEU A 52 9.22 5.82 -7.69
CA LEU A 52 9.76 5.24 -8.92
C LEU A 52 10.99 4.38 -8.65
N LEU A 53 11.91 4.82 -7.78
CA LEU A 53 13.08 4.02 -7.41
C LEU A 53 12.69 2.70 -6.76
N VAL A 54 11.72 2.74 -5.83
CA VAL A 54 11.21 1.54 -5.14
C VAL A 54 10.50 0.61 -6.12
N VAL A 55 9.65 1.14 -7.00
CA VAL A 55 8.93 0.35 -8.01
C VAL A 55 9.90 -0.31 -9.00
N LEU A 56 10.93 0.40 -9.45
CA LEU A 56 11.96 -0.19 -10.32
C LEU A 56 12.70 -1.33 -9.64
N ALA A 57 13.03 -1.19 -8.35
CA ALA A 57 13.61 -2.28 -7.57
C ALA A 57 12.65 -3.48 -7.45
N GLN A 58 11.37 -3.23 -7.18
CA GLN A 58 10.33 -4.27 -7.11
C GLN A 58 10.20 -5.02 -8.45
N ILE A 59 10.16 -4.31 -9.58
CA ILE A 59 10.09 -4.90 -10.92
C ILE A 59 11.30 -5.78 -11.19
N ARG A 60 12.52 -5.30 -10.87
CA ARG A 60 13.75 -6.08 -11.03
C ARG A 60 13.73 -7.35 -10.19
N LEU A 61 13.30 -7.27 -8.94
CA LEU A 61 13.18 -8.45 -8.07
C LEU A 61 12.13 -9.43 -8.59
N ALA A 62 10.96 -8.94 -9.02
CA ALA A 62 9.89 -9.79 -9.56
C ALA A 62 10.32 -10.50 -10.85
N ALA A 63 11.11 -9.85 -11.71
CA ALA A 63 11.66 -10.44 -12.93
C ALA A 63 12.72 -11.51 -12.63
N ASN A 64 13.53 -11.33 -11.58
CA ASN A 64 14.55 -12.30 -11.18
C ASN A 64 13.98 -13.55 -10.50
N PHE A 65 12.81 -13.45 -9.85
CA PHE A 65 12.16 -14.55 -9.13
C PHE A 65 10.72 -14.77 -9.61
N PRO A 66 10.52 -15.17 -10.88
CA PRO A 66 9.19 -15.31 -11.46
C PRO A 66 8.38 -16.38 -10.72
N GLY A 67 7.12 -16.05 -10.40
CA GLY A 67 6.20 -16.95 -9.70
C GLY A 67 6.45 -17.11 -8.20
N GLN A 68 7.46 -16.44 -7.63
CA GLN A 68 7.73 -16.46 -6.20
C GLN A 68 7.18 -15.21 -5.51
N THR A 69 6.62 -15.42 -4.33
CA THR A 69 6.18 -14.33 -3.44
C THR A 69 7.36 -13.70 -2.72
N VAL A 70 7.17 -12.49 -2.17
CA VAL A 70 8.17 -11.78 -1.35
C VAL A 70 8.69 -12.64 -0.19
N ALA A 71 7.81 -13.40 0.46
CA ALA A 71 8.20 -14.30 1.53
C ALA A 71 9.04 -15.50 1.05
N GLN A 72 8.85 -15.96 -0.19
CA GLN A 72 9.61 -17.07 -0.76
C GLN A 72 10.99 -16.61 -1.21
N TYR A 73 11.08 -15.59 -2.06
CA TYR A 73 12.37 -15.15 -2.57
C TYR A 73 13.23 -14.49 -1.48
N SER A 74 12.64 -13.88 -0.44
CA SER A 74 13.42 -13.31 0.67
C SER A 74 14.24 -14.36 1.44
N ARG A 75 13.72 -15.58 1.57
CA ARG A 75 14.48 -16.72 2.16
C ARG A 75 15.62 -17.18 1.26
N LEU A 76 15.43 -17.10 -0.05
CA LEU A 76 16.43 -17.49 -1.03
C LEU A 76 17.56 -16.46 -1.16
N VAL A 77 17.22 -15.17 -1.14
CA VAL A 77 18.17 -14.06 -1.27
C VAL A 77 18.96 -13.81 0.01
N LEU A 78 18.30 -13.83 1.17
CA LEU A 78 18.92 -13.45 2.45
C LEU A 78 19.40 -14.67 3.26
N GLY A 79 18.95 -15.88 2.93
CA GLY A 79 19.16 -17.08 3.73
C GLY A 79 18.09 -17.29 4.81
N ASN A 80 18.26 -18.35 5.61
CA ASN A 80 17.17 -18.90 6.43
C ASN A 80 16.70 -17.98 7.57
N LEU A 81 17.61 -17.45 8.39
CA LEU A 81 17.26 -16.61 9.54
C LEU A 81 16.78 -15.20 9.13
N PRO A 82 17.57 -14.39 8.40
CA PRO A 82 17.13 -13.05 8.01
C PRO A 82 15.95 -13.08 7.03
N GLY A 83 15.88 -14.06 6.12
CA GLY A 83 14.74 -14.20 5.21
C GLY A 83 13.43 -14.53 5.93
N ARG A 84 13.48 -15.32 7.01
CA ARG A 84 12.31 -15.56 7.87
C ARG A 84 11.87 -14.30 8.61
N LEU A 85 12.80 -13.50 9.13
CA LEU A 85 12.48 -12.23 9.78
C LEU A 85 11.82 -11.26 8.81
N VAL A 86 12.34 -11.13 7.59
CA VAL A 86 11.73 -10.30 6.54
C VAL A 86 10.34 -10.80 6.16
N SER A 87 10.17 -12.12 6.00
CA SER A 87 8.85 -12.70 5.72
C SER A 87 7.84 -12.39 6.83
N LEU A 88 8.26 -12.48 8.10
CA LEU A 88 7.42 -12.20 9.26
C LEU A 88 7.08 -10.71 9.34
N ALA A 89 8.07 -9.82 9.15
CA ALA A 89 7.86 -8.38 9.12
C ALA A 89 6.92 -7.97 7.98
N TYR A 90 7.02 -8.62 6.81
CA TYR A 90 6.14 -8.40 5.67
C TYR A 90 4.69 -8.81 6.00
N ALA A 91 4.48 -9.97 6.63
CA ALA A 91 3.16 -10.39 7.07
C ALA A 91 2.57 -9.46 8.15
N TRP A 92 3.39 -9.07 9.13
CA TRP A 92 3.01 -8.11 10.17
C TRP A 92 2.63 -6.75 9.58
N PHE A 93 3.38 -6.27 8.58
CA PHE A 93 3.08 -5.03 7.89
C PHE A 93 1.67 -5.04 7.29
N PHE A 94 1.27 -6.12 6.60
CA PHE A 94 -0.10 -6.22 6.06
C PHE A 94 -1.16 -6.30 7.14
N LEU A 95 -0.90 -7.03 8.23
CA LEU A 95 -1.84 -7.10 9.35
C LEU A 95 -2.05 -5.72 9.98
N HIS A 96 -0.96 -4.99 10.21
CA HIS A 96 -0.99 -3.64 10.74
C HIS A 96 -1.69 -2.68 9.78
N LEU A 97 -1.41 -2.78 8.47
CA LEU A 97 -2.06 -1.98 7.44
C LEU A 97 -3.57 -2.24 7.42
N ALA A 98 -4.01 -3.49 7.49
CA ALA A 98 -5.43 -3.85 7.55
C ALA A 98 -6.12 -3.25 8.79
N ALA A 99 -5.47 -3.30 9.96
CA ALA A 99 -5.99 -2.67 11.18
C ALA A 99 -6.08 -1.15 11.05
N LEU A 100 -5.11 -0.50 10.42
CA LEU A 100 -5.14 0.93 10.14
C LEU A 100 -6.28 1.31 9.20
N VAL A 101 -6.49 0.54 8.12
CA VAL A 101 -7.59 0.74 7.18
C VAL A 101 -8.92 0.62 7.90
N LEU A 102 -9.11 -0.43 8.71
CA LEU A 102 -10.33 -0.62 9.48
C LEU A 102 -10.59 0.53 10.45
N ARG A 103 -9.55 1.02 11.15
CA ARG A 103 -9.66 2.17 12.05
C ARG A 103 -10.06 3.46 11.32
N ARG A 104 -9.41 3.74 10.18
CA ARG A 104 -9.71 4.94 9.37
C ARG A 104 -11.13 4.90 8.84
N PHE A 105 -11.57 3.73 8.36
CA PHE A 105 -12.93 3.55 7.89
C PHE A 105 -13.95 3.67 9.04
N GLY A 106 -13.67 3.12 10.21
CA GLY A 106 -14.51 3.29 11.40
C GLY A 106 -14.68 4.76 11.80
N GLY A 107 -13.59 5.54 11.80
CA GLY A 107 -13.65 6.98 12.05
C GLY A 107 -14.47 7.74 11.00
N LEU A 108 -14.38 7.35 9.72
CA LEU A 108 -15.24 7.90 8.67
C LEU A 108 -16.72 7.58 8.92
N MET A 109 -17.04 6.36 9.36
CA MET A 109 -18.43 5.99 9.65
C MET A 109 -18.99 6.81 10.82
N GLU A 110 -18.20 7.04 11.86
CA GLU A 110 -18.60 7.86 13.00
C GLU A 110 -18.86 9.32 12.57
N THR A 111 -17.95 9.94 11.79
CA THR A 111 -18.09 11.34 11.39
C THR A 111 -19.22 11.57 10.38
N VAL A 112 -19.46 10.62 9.48
CA VAL A 112 -20.48 10.76 8.42
C VAL A 112 -21.88 10.38 8.93
N PHE A 113 -21.99 9.30 9.71
CA PHE A 113 -23.30 8.76 10.12
C PHE A 113 -23.68 9.09 11.56
N CYS A 114 -22.72 9.34 12.44
CA CYS A 114 -22.98 9.70 13.83
C CYS A 114 -22.86 11.21 14.02
N VAL A 115 -23.79 11.95 13.42
CA VAL A 115 -23.96 13.38 13.74
C VAL A 115 -24.49 13.46 15.16
N LYS A 116 -23.62 13.78 16.14
CA LYS A 116 -24.08 14.11 17.49
C LYS A 116 -25.10 15.24 17.40
N PRO A 117 -26.34 15.05 17.90
CA PRO A 117 -27.29 16.15 17.94
C PRO A 117 -26.76 17.27 18.86
N PRO A 118 -27.10 18.54 18.59
CA PRO A 118 -26.49 19.71 19.25
C PRO A 118 -26.98 19.97 20.69
N TRP A 119 -27.59 18.99 21.36
CA TRP A 119 -28.11 19.11 22.72
C TRP A 119 -27.39 18.21 23.72
#